data_AF-A0A642KWA2-F1
#
_entry.id   AF-A0A642KWA2-F1
#
_cell.length_a   1.000
_cell.length_b   1.000
_cell.length_c   1.000
_cell.angle_alpha   90.00
_cell.angle_beta   90.00
_cell.angle_gamma   90.00
#
_symmetry.space_group_name_H-M   'P 1'
#
loop_
_entity.id
_entity.type
_entity.pdbx_description
1 polymer ?
#
loop_
_entity_poly.entity_id
_entity_poly.type
_entity_poly.pdbx_seq_one_letter_code
_entity_poly.pdbx_strand_id
1 'polypeptide(L)'
;METLYDCVVVANGSFPQTAGPLELLKATPVIIACDGAVQNLHERGLVPSAIVGDLDSIPSEMLRLYADRIHTVEDQEINDLTKA
;
A
#
# COMPACT_ATOMS: atom_id res chain seq x y z
N MET A 1 0.94 22.85 -3.89
CA MET A 1 0.95 21.91 -5.02
C MET A 1 -0.40 21.24 -4.98
N GLU A 2 -1.24 21.45 -6.00
CA GLU A 2 -2.49 20.70 -6.11
C GLU A 2 -2.13 19.26 -6.47
N THR A 3 -2.41 18.35 -5.56
CA THR A 3 -2.31 16.92 -5.81
C THR A 3 -3.60 16.50 -6.49
N LEU A 4 -3.51 15.72 -7.58
CA LEU A 4 -4.71 15.25 -8.29
C LEU A 4 -5.59 14.37 -7.39
N TYR A 5 -4.94 13.67 -6.46
CA TYR A 5 -5.56 12.85 -5.42
C TYR A 5 -4.83 13.06 -4.10
N ASP A 6 -5.59 13.12 -3.00
CA ASP A 6 -5.01 13.23 -1.65
C ASP A 6 -4.56 11.87 -1.11
N CYS A 7 -5.14 10.78 -1.62
CA CYS A 7 -4.85 9.42 -1.19
C CYS A 7 -4.93 8.44 -2.35
N VAL A 8 -4.01 7.48 -2.39
CA VAL A 8 -3.97 6.40 -3.38
C VAL A 8 -3.84 5.06 -2.68
N VAL A 9 -4.75 4.15 -3.02
CA VAL A 9 -4.74 2.77 -2.53
C VAL A 9 -4.09 1.87 -3.57
N VAL A 10 -3.13 1.05 -3.14
CA VAL A 10 -2.43 0.08 -3.97
C VAL A 10 -2.84 -1.33 -3.55
N ALA A 11 -3.70 -1.96 -4.36
CA ALA A 11 -4.11 -3.34 -4.15
C ALA A 11 -2.96 -4.34 -4.43
N ASN A 12 -3.03 -5.54 -3.86
CA ASN A 12 -2.08 -6.64 -4.06
C ASN A 12 -2.27 -7.35 -5.43
N GLY A 13 -2.35 -6.57 -6.50
CA GLY A 13 -2.44 -7.07 -7.88
C GLY A 13 -1.14 -6.84 -8.66
N SER A 14 -1.23 -6.86 -10.00
CA SER A 14 -0.09 -6.50 -10.84
C SER A 14 0.28 -5.04 -10.66
N PHE A 15 1.47 -4.78 -10.11
CA PHE A 15 1.94 -3.42 -9.87
C PHE A 15 2.11 -2.65 -11.20
N PRO A 16 1.68 -1.38 -11.28
CA PRO A 16 1.74 -0.63 -12.53
C PRO A 16 3.19 -0.43 -13.02
N GLN A 17 3.39 -0.63 -14.33
CA GLN A 17 4.68 -0.40 -14.99
C GLN A 17 4.70 0.84 -15.88
N THR A 18 3.54 1.45 -16.13
CA THR A 18 3.41 2.66 -16.94
C THR A 18 3.73 3.91 -16.12
N ALA A 19 4.21 4.97 -16.79
CA ALA A 19 4.65 6.20 -16.13
C ALA A 19 3.52 6.90 -15.35
N GLY A 20 2.30 6.94 -15.89
CA GLY A 20 1.18 7.68 -15.28
C GLY A 20 0.86 7.27 -13.84
N PRO A 21 0.54 5.99 -13.55
CA PRO A 21 0.29 5.54 -12.19
C PRO A 21 1.49 5.71 -11.25
N LEU A 22 2.72 5.58 -11.77
CA LEU A 22 3.94 5.77 -10.99
C LEU A 22 4.18 7.22 -10.59
N GLU A 23 3.93 8.16 -11.52
CA GLU A 23 3.99 9.59 -11.23
C GLU A 23 2.92 9.99 -10.22
N LEU A 24 1.72 9.42 -10.35
CA LEU A 24 0.62 9.64 -9.44
C LEU A 24 0.96 9.14 -8.02
N LEU A 25 1.55 7.95 -7.89
CA LEU A 25 2.04 7.46 -6.59
C LEU A 25 3.11 8.37 -5.98
N LYS A 26 4.01 8.94 -6.79
CA LYS A 26 5.04 9.87 -6.30
C LYS A 26 4.50 11.25 -5.93
N ALA A 27 3.44 11.68 -6.60
CA ALA A 27 2.82 12.99 -6.40
C ALA A 27 1.80 12.99 -5.25
N THR A 28 1.33 11.82 -4.83
CA THR A 28 0.29 11.69 -3.79
C THR A 28 0.92 11.74 -2.39
N PRO A 29 0.33 12.48 -1.44
CA PRO A 29 0.87 12.59 -0.09
C PRO A 29 0.59 11.36 0.78
N VAL A 30 -0.49 10.62 0.51
CA VAL A 30 -0.90 9.42 1.26
C VAL A 30 -0.96 8.21 0.33
N ILE A 31 -0.20 7.16 0.67
CA ILE A 31 -0.23 5.88 -0.05
C ILE A 31 -0.65 4.79 0.92
N ILE A 32 -1.73 4.09 0.61
CA ILE A 32 -2.22 2.94 1.38
C ILE A 32 -1.88 1.66 0.60
N ALA A 33 -1.15 0.74 1.23
CA ALA A 33 -0.80 -0.54 0.63
C ALA A 33 -1.73 -1.64 1.14
N CYS A 34 -2.30 -2.44 0.25
CA CYS A 34 -3.04 -3.64 0.63
C CYS A 34 -2.09 -4.83 0.72
N ASP A 35 -1.95 -5.44 1.89
CA ASP A 35 -1.20 -6.68 2.13
C ASP A 35 0.19 -6.68 1.45
N GLY A 36 0.47 -7.63 0.55
CA GLY A 36 1.76 -7.77 -0.15
C GLY A 36 2.13 -6.62 -1.09
N ALA A 37 1.22 -5.67 -1.37
CA ALA A 37 1.52 -4.49 -2.18
C ALA A 37 2.63 -3.63 -1.57
N VAL A 38 2.82 -3.69 -0.25
CA VAL A 38 3.89 -3.01 0.47
C VAL A 38 5.27 -3.34 -0.11
N GLN A 39 5.49 -4.59 -0.53
CA GLN A 39 6.78 -5.04 -1.05
C GLN A 39 7.14 -4.31 -2.35
N ASN A 40 6.19 -4.24 -3.29
CA ASN A 40 6.38 -3.53 -4.55
C ASN A 40 6.66 -2.04 -4.35
N LEU A 41 6.02 -1.42 -3.35
CA LEU A 41 6.28 -0.02 -3.00
C LEU A 41 7.70 0.14 -2.44
N HIS A 42 8.08 -0.71 -1.49
CA HIS A 42 9.39 -0.65 -0.83
C HIS A 42 10.54 -0.87 -1.82
N GLU A 43 10.44 -1.86 -2.70
CA GLU A 43 11.43 -2.13 -3.76
C GLU A 43 11.62 -0.94 -4.71
N ARG A 44 10.61 -0.08 -4.85
CA ARG A 44 10.63 1.13 -5.68
C ARG A 44 11.01 2.40 -4.90
N GLY A 45 11.33 2.27 -3.62
CA GLY A 45 11.64 3.39 -2.73
C GLY A 45 10.43 4.26 -2.38
N LEU A 46 9.21 3.75 -2.58
CA LEU A 46 7.98 4.39 -2.15
C LEU A 46 7.61 3.91 -0.76
N VAL A 47 7.32 4.85 0.13
CA VAL A 47 7.03 4.57 1.53
C VAL A 47 5.52 4.66 1.75
N PRO A 48 4.83 3.56 2.08
CA PRO A 48 3.41 3.61 2.38
C PRO A 48 3.17 4.33 3.71
N SER A 49 2.06 5.06 3.75
CA SER A 49 1.54 5.76 4.93
C SER A 49 0.77 4.81 5.82
N ALA A 50 0.06 3.84 5.23
CA ALA A 50 -0.68 2.80 5.93
C ALA A 50 -0.59 1.48 5.14
N ILE A 51 -0.62 0.37 5.87
CA ILE A 51 -0.70 -0.98 5.30
C ILE A 51 -1.95 -1.65 5.88
N VAL A 52 -2.84 -2.14 5.02
CA VAL A 52 -4.11 -2.75 5.41
C VAL A 52 -4.18 -4.15 4.82
N GLY A 53 -4.56 -5.15 5.60
CA GLY A 53 -4.73 -6.51 5.11
C GLY A 53 -4.65 -7.56 6.22
N ASP A 54 -4.61 -8.82 5.82
CA ASP A 54 -4.42 -9.99 6.68
C ASP A 54 -2.94 -10.20 7.09
N LEU A 55 -1.99 -9.55 6.41
CA LEU A 55 -0.55 -9.59 6.65
C LEU A 55 0.10 -10.96 6.43
N ASP A 56 -0.63 -11.94 5.89
CA ASP A 56 -0.13 -13.30 5.70
C ASP A 56 0.88 -13.38 4.54
N SER A 57 0.84 -12.42 3.60
CA SER A 57 1.73 -12.38 2.43
C SER A 57 2.98 -11.52 2.65
N ILE A 58 3.14 -10.86 3.79
CA ILE A 58 4.21 -9.87 4.02
C ILE A 58 5.42 -10.49 4.71
N PRO A 59 6.65 -10.26 4.23
CA PRO A 59 7.86 -10.71 4.93
C PRO A 59 7.96 -10.12 6.33
N SER A 60 8.38 -10.93 7.30
CA SER A 60 8.55 -10.51 8.70
C SER A 60 9.48 -9.30 8.91
N GLU A 61 10.43 -9.08 7.99
CA GLU A 61 11.29 -7.88 7.99
C GLU A 61 10.49 -6.60 7.67
N MET A 62 9.58 -6.65 6.70
CA MET A 62 8.71 -5.53 6.36
C MET A 62 7.66 -5.28 7.44
N LEU A 63 7.13 -6.33 8.06
CA LEU A 63 6.23 -6.21 9.21
C LEU A 63 6.88 -5.44 10.36
N ARG A 64 8.18 -5.66 10.60
CA ARG A 64 8.94 -4.90 11.60
C ARG A 64 9.23 -3.47 11.16
N LEU A 65 9.59 -3.28 9.89
CA LEU A 65 9.92 -1.97 9.33
C LEU A 65 8.73 -1.00 9.34
N TYR A 66 7.52 -1.52 9.13
CA TYR A 66 6.29 -0.73 9.05
C TYR A 66 5.30 -1.03 10.18
N ALA A 67 5.76 -1.60 11.29
CA ALA A 67 4.92 -1.97 12.42
C ALA A 67 4.06 -0.81 12.95
N ASP A 68 4.56 0.43 12.84
CA ASP A 68 3.87 1.66 13.23
C ASP A 68 2.71 2.07 12.31
N ARG A 69 2.59 1.45 11.14
CA ARG A 69 1.64 1.84 10.06
C ARG A 69 0.75 0.70 9.61
N ILE A 70 0.85 -0.44 10.27
CA ILE A 70 0.06 -1.63 9.98
C ILE A 70 -1.29 -1.51 10.68
N HIS A 71 -2.34 -1.59 9.88
CA HIS A 71 -3.73 -1.61 10.32
C HIS A 71 -4.32 -2.98 9.98
N THR A 72 -4.32 -3.87 10.97
CA THR A 72 -4.95 -5.19 10.86
C THR A 72 -6.46 -5.05 10.92
N VAL A 73 -7.16 -5.52 9.90
CA VAL A 73 -8.61 -5.66 9.90
C VAL A 73 -8.93 -7.15 9.77
N GLU A 74 -9.36 -7.75 10.89
CA GLU A 74 -9.61 -9.19 11.05
C GLU A 74 -10.87 -9.69 10.32
N ASP A 75 -11.63 -8.80 9.68
CA ASP A 75 -12.83 -9.18 8.94
C ASP A 75 -12.46 -9.94 7.67
N GLN A 76 -12.61 -11.26 7.71
CA GLN A 76 -12.28 -12.18 6.61
C GLN A 76 -13.43 -12.30 5.58
N GLU A 77 -14.58 -11.66 5.81
CA GLU A 77 -15.69 -11.68 4.83
C GLU A 77 -15.57 -10.59 3.76
N ILE A 78 -14.62 -9.66 3.91
CA ILE A 78 -14.39 -8.55 2.97
C ILE A 78 -12.95 -8.55 2.45
N ASN A 79 -12.79 -8.16 1.17
CA ASN A 79 -11.46 -8.10 0.53
C ASN A 79 -10.66 -6.87 1.00
N ASP A 80 -9.34 -6.90 0.82
CA ASP A 80 -8.43 -5.84 1.30
C ASP A 80 -8.67 -4.47 0.67
N LEU A 81 -9.22 -4.43 -0.55
CA LEU A 81 -9.62 -3.18 -1.19
C LEU A 81 -10.83 -2.55 -0.48
N THR A 82 -11.70 -3.35 0.12
CA THR A 82 -12.87 -2.91 0.89
C THR A 82 -12.46 -2.49 2.32
N LYS A 83 -11.33 -3.02 2.82
CA LYS A 83 -10.75 -2.66 4.12
C LYS A 83 -9.98 -1.34 4.07
N ALA A 84 -9.40 -1.00 2.92
CA ALA A 84 -8.63 0.23 2.67
C ALA A 84 -9.53 1.45 2.46
#